data_AF-A0A1J4K9N7-F1
#
_entry.id   AF-A0A1J4K9N7-F1
#
_cell.length_a   1.000
_cell.length_b   1.000
_cell.length_c   1.000
_cell.angle_alpha   90.00
_cell.angle_beta   90.00
_cell.angle_gamma   90.00
#
_symmetry.space_group_name_H-M   'P 1'
#
loop_
_entity.id
_entity.type
_entity.pdbx_description
1 polymer ?
#
loop_
_entity_poly.entity_id
_entity_poly.type
_entity_poly.pdbx_seq_one_letter_code
_entity_poly.pdbx_strand_id
1 'polypeptide(L)'
;MDLFDPSDDDEFDLFPFKDGIKFPHFHDDNATSQDSRKDPYNGNDYHKSNYFFHDNKNNSEIRLSKSLPTTPVMLSQPPRPPSSNNLASTTNFNQNLKQNSKNSQNSTENAVFEAAIQDPTIKINPMEVGFIPSSFWSNSLMTFGDIVSTFFQRKNNSKCRFPHKLYNALILSTLGPRLGIENMFEIIGIKWFNDRILYINQKNFARLLGIKAVEGSLFHQQGNFPSHGFVEIDPSIVKILEPNFDFTKNRLLTHTDGIFVKGCTEGQIASCKWNSLK
;
A
#
# COMPACT_ATOMS: atom_id res chain seq x y z
N MET A 1 -4.49 -13.88 51.85
CA MET A 1 -3.51 -14.76 51.20
C MET A 1 -4.29 -15.86 50.52
N ASP A 2 -4.00 -15.99 49.23
CA ASP A 2 -4.30 -17.09 48.31
C ASP A 2 -5.76 -17.40 47.96
N LEU A 3 -6.10 -17.11 46.70
CA LEU A 3 -6.68 -18.06 45.74
C LEU A 3 -6.60 -17.39 44.35
N PHE A 4 -5.49 -17.64 43.65
CA PHE A 4 -5.31 -17.32 42.24
C PHE A 4 -5.62 -18.59 41.46
N ASP A 5 -6.62 -18.53 40.58
CA ASP A 5 -7.04 -19.61 39.68
C ASP A 5 -6.38 -19.37 38.31
N PRO A 6 -5.45 -20.22 37.85
CA PRO A 6 -4.90 -20.14 36.51
C PRO A 6 -5.49 -21.26 35.66
N SER A 7 -6.52 -20.93 34.88
CA SER A 7 -7.01 -21.78 33.79
C SER A 7 -7.30 -20.91 32.56
N ASP A 8 -6.22 -20.48 31.91
CA ASP A 8 -6.26 -20.12 30.48
C ASP A 8 -5.08 -20.84 29.82
N ASP A 9 -5.40 -22.02 29.31
CA ASP A 9 -4.58 -22.79 28.37
C ASP A 9 -4.57 -22.06 27.02
N ASP A 10 -3.66 -21.11 26.85
CA ASP A 10 -3.25 -20.64 25.53
C ASP A 10 -2.36 -21.72 24.88
N GLU A 11 -3.01 -22.60 24.14
CA GLU A 11 -2.42 -23.61 23.27
C GLU A 11 -1.44 -22.95 22.29
N PHE A 12 -0.16 -23.27 22.48
CA PHE A 12 0.95 -22.80 21.66
C PHE A 12 0.93 -23.47 20.28
N ASP A 13 0.57 -22.73 19.23
CA ASP A 13 0.92 -23.10 17.85
C ASP A 13 2.43 -22.88 17.60
N LEU A 14 3.22 -23.84 18.10
CA LEU A 14 4.60 -24.07 17.66
C LEU A 14 4.57 -24.63 16.23
N PHE A 15 5.09 -23.88 15.27
CA PHE A 15 5.43 -24.39 13.94
C PHE A 15 6.42 -25.56 14.05
N PRO A 16 6.09 -26.78 13.58
CA PRO A 16 7.12 -27.76 13.27
C PRO A 16 7.50 -27.63 11.80
N PHE A 17 8.70 -27.13 11.54
CA PHE A 17 9.44 -27.57 10.35
C PHE A 17 9.75 -29.06 10.57
N LYS A 18 9.09 -29.95 9.82
CA LYS A 18 9.53 -31.34 9.67
C LYS A 18 9.52 -31.74 8.20
N ASP A 19 10.71 -32.13 7.77
CA ASP A 19 11.03 -32.81 6.53
C ASP A 19 10.20 -34.08 6.34
N GLY A 20 9.84 -34.36 5.08
CA GLY A 20 9.33 -35.68 4.67
C GLY A 20 8.19 -35.65 3.67
N ILE A 21 8.45 -35.22 2.43
CA ILE A 21 7.51 -35.44 1.32
C ILE A 21 7.60 -36.92 0.91
N LYS A 22 6.57 -37.69 1.23
CA LYS A 22 6.22 -38.95 0.53
C LYS A 22 4.95 -38.72 -0.27
N PHE A 23 5.05 -38.90 -1.59
CA PHE A 23 3.91 -38.87 -2.51
C PHE A 23 3.07 -40.15 -2.36
N PRO A 24 1.73 -40.05 -2.32
CA PRO A 24 0.87 -41.19 -2.57
C PRO A 24 0.47 -41.29 -4.05
N HIS A 25 0.45 -42.54 -4.51
CA HIS A 25 -0.09 -43.00 -5.79
C HIS A 25 -1.52 -42.53 -6.04
N PHE A 26 -1.79 -42.07 -7.25
CA PHE A 26 -3.13 -41.90 -7.79
C PHE A 26 -3.72 -43.26 -8.18
N HIS A 27 -4.89 -43.58 -7.63
CA HIS A 27 -5.83 -44.52 -8.23
C HIS A 27 -7.04 -43.72 -8.71
N ASP A 28 -7.30 -43.82 -10.02
CA ASP A 28 -8.57 -43.45 -10.63
C ASP A 28 -9.69 -44.32 -10.08
N ASP A 29 -10.84 -43.73 -9.77
CA ASP A 29 -12.14 -44.37 -10.00
C ASP A 29 -13.25 -43.33 -10.12
N ASN A 30 -14.12 -43.61 -11.09
CA ASN A 30 -15.11 -42.74 -11.70
C ASN A 30 -16.47 -43.43 -11.53
N ALA A 31 -17.47 -42.81 -10.87
CA ALA A 31 -18.90 -43.07 -11.12
C ALA A 31 -19.84 -42.24 -10.21
N THR A 32 -20.62 -41.37 -10.86
CA THR A 32 -22.11 -41.30 -10.85
C THR A 32 -22.88 -41.49 -9.53
N SER A 33 -23.63 -40.48 -9.11
CA SER A 33 -25.11 -40.51 -9.11
C SER A 33 -25.74 -39.21 -8.61
N GLN A 34 -26.81 -38.84 -9.31
CA GLN A 34 -27.79 -37.82 -8.95
C GLN A 34 -28.49 -38.16 -7.63
N ASP A 35 -28.77 -37.16 -6.79
CA ASP A 35 -30.01 -37.15 -6.01
C ASP A 35 -30.48 -35.72 -5.77
N SER A 36 -31.79 -35.56 -5.87
CA SER A 36 -32.56 -34.34 -5.95
C SER A 36 -33.46 -34.27 -4.72
N ARG A 37 -33.26 -33.29 -3.82
CA ARG A 37 -34.29 -32.89 -2.86
C ARG A 37 -34.36 -31.38 -2.67
N LYS A 38 -35.60 -30.92 -2.75
CA LYS A 38 -36.13 -29.59 -2.52
C LYS A 38 -35.99 -29.22 -1.04
N ASP A 39 -35.84 -27.93 -0.74
CA ASP A 39 -36.69 -27.26 0.26
C ASP A 39 -36.68 -25.72 0.07
N PRO A 40 -37.81 -25.02 0.31
CA PRO A 40 -37.95 -23.57 0.14
C PRO A 40 -38.01 -22.80 1.48
N TYR A 41 -37.93 -21.46 1.37
CA TYR A 41 -38.02 -20.42 2.42
C TYR A 41 -36.79 -20.20 3.31
N ASN A 42 -36.24 -18.98 3.32
CA ASN A 42 -36.77 -17.90 4.15
C ASN A 42 -36.10 -16.57 3.79
N GLY A 43 -36.92 -15.52 3.65
CA GLY A 43 -36.45 -14.15 3.47
C GLY A 43 -35.93 -13.58 4.78
N ASN A 44 -35.06 -12.58 4.69
CA ASN A 44 -34.99 -11.52 5.69
C ASN A 44 -34.41 -10.24 5.05
N ASP A 45 -35.26 -9.23 5.13
CA ASP A 45 -35.07 -7.79 5.06
C ASP A 45 -33.65 -7.26 5.22
N TYR A 46 -33.16 -6.60 4.18
CA TYR A 46 -32.05 -5.65 4.28
C TYR A 46 -32.59 -4.24 4.47
N HIS A 47 -32.40 -3.71 5.68
CA HIS A 47 -32.51 -2.29 5.97
C HIS A 47 -31.54 -1.49 5.10
N LYS A 48 -32.12 -0.67 4.21
CA LYS A 48 -31.45 0.29 3.34
C LYS A 48 -31.13 1.55 4.16
N SER A 49 -29.89 1.71 4.63
CA SER A 49 -29.41 3.00 5.15
C SER A 49 -28.80 3.81 3.99
N ASN A 50 -29.54 4.83 3.56
CA ASN A 50 -29.12 5.80 2.57
C ASN A 50 -28.08 6.76 3.18
N TYR A 51 -26.81 6.64 2.78
CA TYR A 51 -25.86 7.75 2.90
C TYR A 51 -25.85 8.53 1.58
N PHE A 52 -26.51 9.69 1.61
CA PHE A 52 -26.45 10.72 0.59
C PHE A 52 -25.06 11.36 0.58
N PHE A 53 -24.30 11.20 -0.51
CA PHE A 53 -23.23 12.14 -0.86
C PHE A 53 -23.84 13.19 -1.79
N HIS A 54 -23.95 14.43 -1.32
CA HIS A 54 -24.21 15.59 -2.17
C HIS A 54 -22.90 15.99 -2.87
N ASP A 55 -22.83 15.74 -4.17
CA ASP A 55 -21.89 16.41 -5.06
C ASP A 55 -22.36 17.87 -5.26
N ASN A 56 -21.64 18.82 -4.68
CA ASN A 56 -21.84 20.24 -4.99
C ASN A 56 -20.76 20.69 -5.98
N LYS A 57 -21.07 20.56 -7.27
CA LYS A 57 -20.35 21.25 -8.36
C LYS A 57 -20.75 22.71 -8.34
N ASN A 58 -19.80 23.61 -8.12
CA ASN A 58 -19.92 24.99 -8.59
C ASN A 58 -18.64 25.44 -9.26
N ASN A 59 -18.75 25.57 -10.59
CA ASN A 59 -17.90 26.35 -11.46
C ASN A 59 -17.95 27.82 -11.04
N SER A 60 -16.79 28.47 -11.02
CA SER A 60 -16.71 29.90 -11.37
C SER A 60 -15.40 30.15 -12.09
N GLU A 61 -15.52 30.35 -13.41
CA GLU A 61 -14.51 30.91 -14.29
C GLU A 61 -14.05 32.27 -13.76
N ILE A 62 -12.74 32.49 -13.69
CA ILE A 62 -12.18 33.85 -13.68
C ILE A 62 -11.09 33.90 -14.76
N ARG A 63 -11.46 34.53 -15.88
CA ARG A 63 -10.55 35.08 -16.88
C ARG A 63 -9.78 36.25 -16.25
N LEU A 64 -8.46 36.25 -16.33
CA LEU A 64 -7.69 37.49 -16.26
C LEU A 64 -6.47 37.44 -17.19
N SER A 65 -6.62 38.13 -18.31
CA SER A 65 -5.55 38.52 -19.23
C SER A 65 -4.69 39.62 -18.62
N LYS A 66 -3.36 39.58 -18.84
CA LYS A 66 -2.51 40.78 -19.03
C LYS A 66 -1.10 40.44 -19.54
N SER A 67 -0.91 40.76 -20.82
CA SER A 67 0.26 41.33 -21.53
C SER A 67 1.69 41.20 -20.98
N LEU A 68 2.56 40.75 -21.88
CA LEU A 68 4.03 40.83 -21.91
C LEU A 68 4.58 42.28 -21.94
N PRO A 69 5.87 42.45 -21.57
CA PRO A 69 6.79 43.27 -22.35
C PRO A 69 7.98 42.47 -22.87
N THR A 70 8.19 42.65 -24.17
CA THR A 70 9.27 42.19 -25.03
C THR A 70 10.61 42.85 -24.66
N THR A 71 11.69 42.07 -24.56
CA THR A 71 13.07 42.61 -24.59
C THR A 71 13.89 41.92 -25.70
N PRO A 72 14.83 42.67 -26.32
CA PRO A 72 15.36 42.34 -27.64
C PRO A 72 16.49 41.30 -27.63
N VAL A 73 16.44 40.43 -28.64
CA VAL A 73 17.47 39.48 -29.04
C VAL A 73 18.61 40.22 -29.73
N MET A 74 19.83 40.15 -29.18
CA MET A 74 21.05 40.48 -29.92
C MET A 74 21.69 39.20 -30.47
N LEU A 75 21.89 39.24 -31.78
CA LEU A 75 22.47 38.22 -32.64
C LEU A 75 23.98 38.48 -32.76
N SER A 76 24.83 37.53 -32.39
CA SER A 76 26.26 37.56 -32.77
C SER A 76 26.75 36.16 -33.16
N GLN A 77 27.23 36.09 -34.41
CA GLN A 77 27.80 34.94 -35.11
C GLN A 77 29.24 34.59 -34.65
N PRO A 78 29.82 33.46 -35.11
CA PRO A 78 30.84 32.69 -34.39
C PRO A 78 32.28 32.93 -34.89
N PRO A 79 33.30 32.50 -34.12
CA PRO A 79 34.63 32.21 -34.66
C PRO A 79 34.86 30.71 -34.88
N ARG A 80 35.47 30.39 -36.02
CA ARG A 80 35.98 29.08 -36.50
C ARG A 80 37.31 28.68 -35.82
N PRO A 81 37.79 27.42 -36.02
CA PRO A 81 38.65 26.68 -35.09
C PRO A 81 40.16 26.81 -35.40
N PRO A 82 41.00 26.27 -34.51
CA PRO A 82 42.24 25.63 -34.91
C PRO A 82 42.19 24.10 -34.73
N SER A 83 42.78 23.44 -35.71
CA SER A 83 42.90 21.99 -35.88
C SER A 83 44.05 21.37 -35.06
N SER A 84 43.86 20.08 -34.76
CA SER A 84 44.84 18.97 -34.73
C SER A 84 45.97 18.98 -33.68
N ASN A 85 45.97 18.04 -32.72
CA ASN A 85 46.50 16.67 -32.87
C ASN A 85 46.68 15.93 -31.52
N ASN A 86 46.25 14.67 -31.50
CA ASN A 86 46.81 13.48 -30.82
C ASN A 86 47.17 13.54 -29.32
N LEU A 87 46.60 12.65 -28.48
CA LEU A 87 47.04 11.25 -28.30
C LEU A 87 46.43 10.66 -27.00
N ALA A 88 46.13 9.38 -27.04
CA ALA A 88 45.52 8.50 -26.03
C ALA A 88 45.90 8.72 -24.55
N SER A 89 44.90 8.62 -23.66
CA SER A 89 44.93 7.68 -22.53
C SER A 89 43.56 7.58 -21.84
N THR A 90 43.24 6.33 -21.51
CA THR A 90 41.92 5.80 -21.20
C THR A 90 41.67 5.80 -19.69
N THR A 91 40.40 5.91 -19.32
CA THR A 91 39.71 5.27 -18.19
C THR A 91 39.72 5.90 -16.79
N ASN A 92 38.50 6.01 -16.25
CA ASN A 92 38.11 6.00 -14.83
C ASN A 92 38.06 7.33 -14.05
N PHE A 93 37.15 8.24 -14.42
CA PHE A 93 36.74 9.33 -13.52
C PHE A 93 35.23 9.64 -13.50
N ASN A 94 34.36 8.64 -13.75
CA ASN A 94 32.90 8.86 -13.76
C ASN A 94 32.07 7.72 -13.13
N GLN A 95 32.45 7.26 -11.93
CA GLN A 95 31.59 6.33 -11.15
C GLN A 95 31.20 6.81 -9.74
N ASN A 96 31.78 7.89 -9.20
CA ASN A 96 31.51 8.32 -7.82
C ASN A 96 30.39 9.36 -7.62
N LEU A 97 29.77 9.88 -8.68
CA LEU A 97 28.69 10.90 -8.54
C LEU A 97 27.26 10.34 -8.50
N LYS A 98 27.04 9.06 -8.87
CA LYS A 98 25.69 8.44 -8.84
C LYS A 98 25.38 7.66 -7.55
N GLN A 99 26.38 7.36 -6.72
CA GLN A 99 26.17 6.64 -5.46
C GLN A 99 25.79 7.57 -4.28
N ASN A 100 26.30 8.81 -4.26
CA ASN A 100 26.00 9.77 -3.18
C ASN A 100 24.54 10.28 -3.19
N SER A 101 23.88 10.35 -4.36
CA SER A 101 22.49 10.81 -4.44
C SER A 101 21.48 9.80 -3.87
N LYS A 102 21.74 8.49 -4.00
CA LYS A 102 20.84 7.43 -3.50
C LYS A 102 20.86 7.31 -1.97
N ASN A 103 22.00 7.58 -1.33
CA ASN A 103 22.10 7.58 0.13
C ASN A 103 21.39 8.80 0.74
N SER A 104 21.50 9.97 0.11
CA SER A 104 20.89 11.20 0.61
C SER A 104 19.35 11.20 0.52
N GLN A 105 18.74 10.56 -0.49
CA GLN A 105 17.29 10.49 -0.58
C GLN A 105 16.67 9.52 0.44
N ASN A 106 17.32 8.37 0.69
CA ASN A 106 16.85 7.42 1.71
C ASN A 106 16.90 8.05 3.12
N SER A 107 17.89 8.89 3.42
CA SER A 107 17.95 9.61 4.71
C SER A 107 16.83 10.63 4.84
N THR A 108 16.48 11.33 3.76
CA THR A 108 15.39 12.33 3.77
C THR A 108 14.02 11.67 3.95
N GLU A 109 13.70 10.62 3.17
CA GLU A 109 12.43 9.90 3.30
C GLU A 109 12.24 9.32 4.71
N ASN A 110 13.32 8.83 5.33
CA ASN A 110 13.27 8.34 6.70
C ASN A 110 13.04 9.46 7.71
N ALA A 111 13.74 10.59 7.57
CA ALA A 111 13.55 11.73 8.47
C ALA A 111 12.11 12.26 8.46
N VAL A 112 11.44 12.30 7.30
CA VAL A 112 10.04 12.72 7.19
C VAL A 112 9.10 11.80 7.98
N PHE A 113 9.30 10.49 7.88
CA PHE A 113 8.48 9.53 8.62
C PHE A 113 8.72 9.57 10.12
N GLU A 114 9.99 9.66 10.55
CA GLU A 114 10.34 9.79 11.97
C GLU A 114 9.75 11.08 12.56
N ALA A 115 9.83 12.20 11.83
CA ALA A 115 9.20 13.45 12.23
C ALA A 115 7.68 13.28 12.40
N ALA A 116 7.00 12.60 11.46
CA ALA A 116 5.56 12.37 11.56
C ALA A 116 5.18 11.48 12.75
N ILE A 117 5.96 10.43 13.07
CA ILE A 117 5.72 9.58 14.25
C ILE A 117 5.88 10.36 15.55
N GLN A 118 6.85 11.27 15.60
CA GLN A 118 7.17 12.05 16.80
C GLN A 118 6.28 13.28 16.96
N ASP A 119 5.54 13.69 15.93
CA ASP A 119 4.68 14.86 15.95
C ASP A 119 3.39 14.60 16.75
N PRO A 120 3.22 15.21 17.95
CA PRO A 120 2.04 14.99 18.78
C PRO A 120 0.78 15.71 18.22
N THR A 121 0.93 16.55 17.19
CA THR A 121 -0.17 17.30 16.58
C THR A 121 -0.93 16.48 15.54
N ILE A 122 -0.31 15.45 14.96
CA ILE A 122 -0.95 14.55 14.01
C ILE A 122 -1.82 13.57 14.79
N LYS A 123 -3.06 13.98 15.06
CA LYS A 123 -4.05 13.19 15.80
C LYS A 123 -5.17 12.72 14.89
N ILE A 124 -5.53 11.45 15.03
CA ILE A 124 -6.58 10.80 14.27
C ILE A 124 -7.47 10.08 15.28
N ASN A 125 -8.78 10.16 15.10
CA ASN A 125 -9.73 9.29 15.79
C ASN A 125 -10.01 8.08 14.86
N PRO A 126 -9.42 6.89 15.11
CA PRO A 126 -9.49 5.77 14.18
C PRO A 126 -10.93 5.29 13.91
N MET A 127 -11.80 5.36 14.92
CA MET A 127 -13.20 5.00 14.77
C MET A 127 -13.93 5.98 13.83
N GLU A 128 -13.77 7.29 14.01
CA GLU A 128 -14.44 8.31 13.20
C GLU A 128 -14.02 8.28 11.72
N VAL A 129 -12.76 7.93 11.44
CA VAL A 129 -12.26 7.82 10.06
C VAL A 129 -12.57 6.47 9.43
N GLY A 130 -13.21 5.55 10.16
CA GLY A 130 -13.66 4.26 9.65
C GLY A 130 -12.55 3.22 9.52
N PHE A 131 -11.56 3.23 10.42
CA PHE A 131 -10.59 2.13 10.48
C PHE A 131 -11.24 0.82 10.86
N ILE A 132 -10.65 -0.27 10.38
CA ILE A 132 -11.06 -1.63 10.65
C ILE A 132 -9.94 -2.41 11.37
N PRO A 133 -10.26 -3.51 12.08
CA PRO A 133 -11.60 -3.92 12.42
C PRO A 133 -12.22 -2.91 13.40
N SER A 134 -13.49 -2.58 13.20
CA SER A 134 -14.18 -1.53 13.97
C SER A 134 -14.14 -1.81 15.48
N SER A 135 -14.14 -3.09 15.87
CA SER A 135 -14.04 -3.56 17.26
C SER A 135 -12.68 -3.36 17.93
N PHE A 136 -11.61 -3.11 17.16
CA PHE A 136 -10.27 -2.86 17.73
C PHE A 136 -10.09 -1.41 18.19
N TRP A 137 -10.79 -0.48 17.55
CA TRP A 137 -10.57 0.95 17.74
C TRP A 137 -11.55 1.54 18.74
N SER A 138 -11.05 2.26 19.73
CA SER A 138 -11.86 3.09 20.61
C SER A 138 -12.19 4.43 19.95
N ASN A 139 -13.31 5.03 20.35
CA ASN A 139 -13.67 6.38 19.94
C ASN A 139 -12.82 7.42 20.68
N SER A 140 -11.54 7.53 20.32
CA SER A 140 -10.56 8.38 20.99
C SER A 140 -9.49 8.87 20.02
N LEU A 141 -9.06 10.12 20.20
CA LEU A 141 -7.92 10.67 19.47
C LEU A 141 -6.63 9.95 19.86
N MET A 142 -5.91 9.44 18.86
CA MET A 142 -4.58 8.83 18.99
C MET A 142 -3.59 9.60 18.13
N THR A 143 -2.32 9.66 18.54
CA THR A 143 -1.29 10.21 17.65
C THR A 143 -1.01 9.25 16.49
N PHE A 144 -0.46 9.77 15.39
CA PHE A 144 0.01 8.92 14.30
C PHE A 144 1.04 7.88 14.79
N GLY A 145 1.98 8.29 15.65
CA GLY A 145 2.96 7.39 16.26
C GLY A 145 2.33 6.25 17.07
N ASP A 146 1.27 6.53 17.84
CA ASP A 146 0.53 5.50 18.59
C ASP A 146 -0.13 4.50 17.64
N ILE A 147 -0.78 4.98 16.58
CA ILE A 147 -1.43 4.13 15.57
C ILE A 147 -0.39 3.24 14.87
N VAL A 148 0.77 3.79 14.50
CA VAL A 148 1.84 3.03 13.84
C VAL A 148 2.36 1.92 14.75
N SER A 149 2.73 2.25 15.99
CA SER A 149 3.34 1.30 16.92
C SER A 149 2.35 0.24 17.42
N THR A 150 1.11 0.61 17.72
CA THR A 150 0.12 -0.30 18.30
C THR A 150 -0.61 -1.18 17.29
N PHE A 151 -0.66 -0.78 16.01
CA PHE A 151 -1.39 -1.50 14.97
C PHE A 151 -0.54 -1.88 13.75
N PHE A 152 0.07 -0.91 13.06
CA PHE A 152 0.76 -1.20 11.79
C PHE A 152 2.00 -2.07 11.97
N GLN A 153 2.80 -1.77 12.99
CA GLN A 153 4.03 -2.50 13.31
C GLN A 153 3.80 -3.69 14.25
N ARG A 154 2.58 -3.85 14.79
CA ARG A 154 2.23 -5.01 15.60
C ARG A 154 2.26 -6.29 14.76
N LYS A 155 2.74 -7.40 15.32
CA LYS A 155 2.71 -8.71 14.66
C LYS A 155 1.28 -9.08 14.25
N ASN A 156 1.13 -9.65 13.05
CA ASN A 156 -0.17 -10.06 12.52
C ASN A 156 -0.89 -11.02 13.48
N ASN A 157 -2.17 -10.77 13.71
CA ASN A 157 -3.12 -11.63 14.41
C ASN A 157 -4.52 -11.38 13.82
N SER A 158 -5.56 -12.02 14.35
CA SER A 158 -6.94 -11.87 13.86
C SER A 158 -7.43 -10.41 13.84
N LYS A 159 -6.98 -9.58 14.79
CA LYS A 159 -7.40 -8.17 14.91
C LYS A 159 -6.54 -7.23 14.05
N CYS A 160 -5.26 -7.50 13.84
CA CYS A 160 -4.38 -6.66 13.02
C CYS A 160 -3.65 -7.43 11.89
N ARG A 161 -4.39 -8.20 11.10
CA ARG A 161 -3.86 -8.87 9.90
C ARG A 161 -3.58 -7.90 8.75
N PHE A 162 -2.83 -8.37 7.76
CA PHE A 162 -2.38 -7.57 6.63
C PHE A 162 -3.51 -6.84 5.87
N PRO A 163 -4.66 -7.46 5.51
CA PRO A 163 -5.74 -6.75 4.82
C PRO A 163 -6.30 -5.56 5.62
N HIS A 164 -6.39 -5.66 6.95
CA HIS A 164 -6.83 -4.56 7.80
C HIS A 164 -5.81 -3.41 7.77
N LYS A 165 -4.52 -3.73 7.87
CA LYS A 165 -3.43 -2.74 7.75
C LYS A 165 -3.46 -2.06 6.39
N LEU A 166 -3.59 -2.83 5.31
CA LEU A 166 -3.65 -2.30 3.96
C LEU A 166 -4.80 -1.31 3.80
N TYR A 167 -6.00 -1.67 4.28
CA TYR A 167 -7.17 -0.79 4.23
C TYR A 167 -6.98 0.47 5.07
N ASN A 168 -6.55 0.35 6.33
CA ASN A 168 -6.35 1.52 7.19
C ASN A 168 -5.25 2.45 6.65
N ALA A 169 -4.19 1.91 6.04
CA ALA A 169 -3.18 2.73 5.36
C ALA A 169 -3.78 3.53 4.19
N LEU A 170 -4.70 2.94 3.44
CA LEU A 170 -5.40 3.64 2.37
C LEU A 170 -6.33 4.73 2.92
N ILE A 171 -7.04 4.48 4.02
CA ILE A 171 -7.81 5.52 4.71
C ILE A 171 -6.88 6.66 5.13
N LEU A 172 -5.76 6.37 5.80
CA LEU A 172 -4.74 7.36 6.18
C LEU A 172 -4.28 8.20 5.00
N SER A 173 -4.00 7.57 3.86
CA SER A 173 -3.53 8.27 2.65
C SER A 173 -4.51 9.34 2.16
N THR A 174 -5.80 9.20 2.48
CA THR A 174 -6.84 10.20 2.12
C THR A 174 -7.00 11.33 3.13
N LEU A 175 -6.44 11.20 4.33
CA LEU A 175 -6.59 12.19 5.40
C LEU A 175 -5.63 13.38 5.28
N GLY A 176 -4.57 13.27 4.47
CA GLY A 176 -3.54 14.29 4.31
C GLY A 176 -4.07 15.74 4.24
N PRO A 177 -4.94 16.07 3.26
CA PRO A 177 -5.50 17.41 3.14
C PRO A 177 -6.29 17.89 4.37
N ARG A 178 -6.97 16.97 5.08
CA ARG A 178 -7.74 17.31 6.30
C ARG A 178 -6.84 17.61 7.48
N LEU A 179 -5.64 17.03 7.51
CA LEU A 179 -4.66 17.20 8.57
C LEU A 179 -3.61 18.29 8.23
N GLY A 180 -3.74 18.98 7.09
CA GLY A 180 -2.77 19.97 6.63
C GLY A 180 -1.44 19.37 6.15
N ILE A 181 -1.41 18.07 5.82
CA ILE A 181 -0.23 17.35 5.36
C ILE A 181 -0.32 17.20 3.84
N GLU A 182 0.47 17.98 3.10
CA GLU A 182 0.41 18.02 1.63
C GLU A 182 0.79 16.70 0.98
N ASN A 183 1.72 15.93 1.58
CA ASN A 183 2.22 14.70 0.98
C ASN A 183 2.17 13.49 1.92
N MET A 184 0.97 13.08 2.28
CA MET A 184 0.74 11.87 3.09
C MET A 184 1.30 10.59 2.44
N PHE A 185 1.41 10.57 1.10
CA PHE A 185 1.97 9.42 0.38
C PHE A 185 3.47 9.19 0.68
N GLU A 186 4.24 10.24 0.96
CA GLU A 186 5.65 10.10 1.38
C GLU A 186 5.81 9.47 2.77
N ILE A 187 4.81 9.64 3.63
CA ILE A 187 4.79 9.06 4.99
C ILE A 187 4.29 7.61 4.93
N ILE A 188 3.12 7.39 4.32
CA ILE A 188 2.40 6.09 4.35
C ILE A 188 2.90 5.13 3.28
N GLY A 189 3.25 5.63 2.09
CA GLY A 189 3.76 4.82 0.98
C GLY A 189 2.70 4.07 0.16
N ILE A 190 1.41 4.29 0.41
CA ILE A 190 0.34 3.70 -0.40
C ILE A 190 -0.79 4.71 -0.64
N LYS A 191 -1.42 4.65 -1.82
CA LYS A 191 -2.65 5.36 -2.15
C LYS A 191 -3.44 4.62 -3.23
N TRP A 192 -4.70 4.98 -3.40
CA TRP A 192 -5.45 4.60 -4.59
C TRP A 192 -4.90 5.32 -5.82
N PHE A 193 -4.55 4.58 -6.86
CA PHE A 193 -4.31 5.14 -8.19
C PHE A 193 -5.64 5.45 -8.89
N ASN A 194 -6.59 4.51 -8.77
CA ASN A 194 -7.99 4.66 -9.12
C ASN A 194 -8.82 3.74 -8.21
N ASP A 195 -10.08 3.48 -8.53
CA ASP A 195 -10.97 2.70 -7.67
C ASP A 195 -10.57 1.21 -7.51
N ARG A 196 -9.63 0.69 -8.31
CA ARG A 196 -9.23 -0.74 -8.33
C ARG A 196 -7.73 -0.97 -8.28
N ILE A 197 -6.92 0.06 -8.51
CA ILE A 197 -5.47 -0.02 -8.60
C ILE A 197 -4.86 0.69 -7.40
N LEU A 198 -3.96 0.00 -6.72
CA LEU A 198 -3.13 0.52 -5.65
C LEU A 198 -1.82 1.04 -6.24
N TYR A 199 -1.42 2.25 -5.85
CA TYR A 199 -0.07 2.76 -6.08
C TYR A 199 0.72 2.62 -4.79
N ILE A 200 1.85 1.91 -4.85
CA ILE A 200 2.68 1.63 -3.68
C ILE A 200 4.10 2.12 -3.91
N ASN A 201 4.63 2.93 -2.99
CA ASN A 201 6.07 3.08 -2.78
C ASN A 201 6.52 1.98 -1.81
N GLN A 202 7.33 1.04 -2.31
CA GLN A 202 7.64 -0.20 -1.61
C GLN A 202 8.36 0.03 -0.27
N LYS A 203 9.24 1.05 -0.20
CA LYS A 203 10.04 1.34 1.00
C LYS A 203 9.21 2.04 2.06
N ASN A 204 8.46 3.07 1.67
CA ASN A 204 7.63 3.83 2.61
C ASN A 204 6.55 2.94 3.22
N PHE A 205 5.90 2.11 2.42
CA PHE A 205 4.88 1.19 2.92
C PHE A 205 5.48 0.09 3.81
N ALA A 206 6.64 -0.46 3.44
CA ALA A 206 7.33 -1.41 4.31
C ALA A 206 7.75 -0.80 5.65
N ARG A 207 8.20 0.46 5.67
CA ARG A 207 8.55 1.21 6.89
C ARG A 207 7.33 1.41 7.79
N LEU A 208 6.18 1.80 7.22
CA LEU A 208 4.92 1.88 7.96
C LEU A 208 4.59 0.55 8.67
N LEU A 209 4.78 -0.57 7.98
CA LEU A 209 4.52 -1.92 8.51
C LEU A 209 5.64 -2.48 9.42
N GLY A 210 6.77 -1.79 9.54
CA GLY A 210 7.93 -2.29 10.30
C GLY A 210 8.65 -3.47 9.62
N ILE A 211 8.54 -3.62 8.30
CA ILE A 211 9.12 -4.71 7.52
C ILE A 211 10.51 -4.34 7.00
N LYS A 212 11.52 -5.18 7.31
CA LYS A 212 12.89 -5.00 6.83
C LYS A 212 13.13 -5.67 5.47
N ALA A 213 12.66 -6.90 5.30
CA ALA A 213 12.82 -7.68 4.07
C ALA A 213 11.65 -7.40 3.10
N VAL A 214 11.70 -6.24 2.44
CA VAL A 214 10.60 -5.70 1.61
C VAL A 214 10.11 -6.70 0.56
N GLU A 215 10.98 -7.11 -0.36
CA GLU A 215 10.60 -8.00 -1.48
C GLU A 215 10.04 -9.34 -0.98
N GLY A 216 10.77 -10.01 -0.08
CA GLY A 216 10.37 -11.31 0.47
C GLY A 216 9.05 -11.28 1.23
N SER A 217 8.79 -10.22 2.00
CA SER A 217 7.61 -10.16 2.88
C SER A 217 6.38 -9.61 2.18
N LEU A 218 6.53 -8.75 1.17
CA LEU A 218 5.41 -8.09 0.50
C LEU A 218 5.11 -8.65 -0.87
N PHE A 219 6.11 -8.81 -1.73
CA PHE A 219 5.92 -9.00 -3.18
C PHE A 219 6.32 -10.39 -3.70
N HIS A 220 7.05 -11.18 -2.91
CA HIS A 220 7.31 -12.59 -3.23
C HIS A 220 6.00 -13.38 -3.34
N GLN A 221 6.00 -14.53 -4.01
CA GLN A 221 4.79 -15.37 -4.19
C GLN A 221 4.12 -15.79 -2.87
N GLN A 222 4.90 -15.90 -1.79
CA GLN A 222 4.41 -16.17 -0.42
C GLN A 222 4.30 -14.90 0.44
N GLY A 223 4.62 -13.74 -0.12
CA GLY A 223 4.51 -12.44 0.53
C GLY A 223 3.06 -12.00 0.71
N ASN A 224 2.87 -10.93 1.47
CA ASN A 224 1.55 -10.45 1.88
C ASN A 224 0.64 -10.09 0.71
N PHE A 225 1.14 -9.47 -0.36
CA PHE A 225 0.29 -9.10 -1.50
C PHE A 225 -0.17 -10.33 -2.29
N PRO A 226 0.72 -11.18 -2.84
CA PRO A 226 0.27 -12.33 -3.64
C PRO A 226 -0.55 -13.34 -2.83
N SER A 227 -0.20 -13.58 -1.57
CA SER A 227 -0.97 -14.47 -0.69
C SER A 227 -2.39 -13.98 -0.42
N HIS A 228 -2.71 -12.70 -0.64
CA HIS A 228 -4.07 -12.16 -0.50
C HIS A 228 -4.70 -11.76 -1.83
N GLY A 229 -4.27 -12.38 -2.94
CA GLY A 229 -4.92 -12.22 -4.26
C GLY A 229 -4.57 -10.91 -4.98
N PHE A 230 -3.51 -10.21 -4.57
CA PHE A 230 -3.02 -9.07 -5.33
C PHE A 230 -2.01 -9.50 -6.38
N VAL A 231 -2.13 -8.92 -7.57
CA VAL A 231 -1.24 -9.13 -8.71
C VAL A 231 -0.70 -7.78 -9.20
N GLU A 232 0.58 -7.77 -9.59
CA GLU A 232 1.20 -6.60 -10.20
C GLU A 232 0.64 -6.38 -11.60
N ILE A 233 0.42 -5.11 -11.96
CA ILE A 233 -0.01 -4.73 -13.29
C ILE A 233 1.18 -4.86 -14.25
N ASP A 234 0.91 -5.39 -15.44
CA ASP A 234 1.92 -5.56 -16.47
C ASP A 234 2.68 -4.24 -16.76
N PRO A 235 4.03 -4.25 -16.79
CA PRO A 235 4.81 -3.03 -16.99
C PRO A 235 4.50 -2.25 -18.27
N SER A 236 4.02 -2.90 -19.34
CA SER A 236 3.62 -2.21 -20.57
C SER A 236 2.37 -1.36 -20.35
N ILE A 237 1.39 -1.86 -19.59
CA ILE A 237 0.18 -1.13 -19.20
C ILE A 237 0.55 0.03 -18.26
N VAL A 238 1.42 -0.22 -17.28
CA VAL A 238 1.88 0.82 -16.35
C VAL A 238 2.53 1.98 -17.10
N LYS A 239 3.38 1.72 -18.10
CA LYS A 239 4.01 2.78 -18.91
C LYS A 239 3.03 3.56 -19.77
N ILE A 240 1.88 2.98 -20.12
CA ILE A 240 0.80 3.71 -20.81
C ILE A 240 0.11 4.66 -19.82
N LEU A 241 -0.13 4.20 -18.59
CA LEU A 241 -0.78 4.99 -17.54
C LEU A 241 0.12 6.09 -16.98
N GLU A 242 1.40 5.79 -16.80
CA GLU A 242 2.42 6.64 -16.18
C GLU A 242 3.77 6.41 -16.89
N PRO A 243 4.07 7.14 -17.98
CA PRO A 243 5.27 6.89 -18.80
C PRO A 243 6.61 6.97 -18.05
N ASN A 244 6.65 7.77 -16.98
CA ASN A 244 7.84 7.98 -16.16
C ASN A 244 7.82 7.16 -14.86
N PHE A 245 7.05 6.06 -14.81
CA PHE A 245 6.92 5.24 -13.61
C PHE A 245 8.26 4.60 -13.20
N ASP A 246 8.69 4.85 -11.97
CA ASP A 246 9.90 4.24 -11.40
C ASP A 246 9.58 2.87 -10.78
N PHE A 247 9.74 1.81 -11.57
CA PHE A 247 9.58 0.42 -11.13
C PHE A 247 10.60 -0.02 -10.07
N THR A 248 11.67 0.75 -9.82
CA THR A 248 12.64 0.39 -8.78
C THR A 248 12.17 0.77 -7.38
N LYS A 249 11.23 1.73 -7.29
CA LYS A 249 10.66 2.23 -6.05
C LYS A 249 9.19 1.90 -5.90
N ASN A 250 8.47 1.81 -7.01
CA ASN A 250 7.01 1.78 -7.00
C ASN A 250 6.46 0.50 -7.64
N ARG A 251 5.24 0.15 -7.23
CA ARG A 251 4.42 -0.94 -7.77
C ARG A 251 3.00 -0.47 -8.00
N LEU A 252 2.38 -0.95 -9.08
CA LEU A 252 0.93 -0.87 -9.26
C LEU A 252 0.34 -2.27 -9.11
N LEU A 253 -0.64 -2.41 -8.22
CA LEU A 253 -1.26 -3.70 -7.88
C LEU A 253 -2.77 -3.61 -8.03
N THR A 254 -3.38 -4.73 -8.38
CA THR A 254 -4.84 -4.89 -8.35
C THR A 254 -5.21 -6.22 -7.70
N HIS A 255 -6.40 -6.32 -7.13
CA HIS A 255 -6.91 -7.55 -6.52
C HIS A 255 -7.66 -8.38 -7.57
N THR A 256 -7.27 -9.63 -7.77
CA THR A 256 -7.81 -10.49 -8.85
C THR A 256 -9.32 -10.64 -8.78
N ASP A 257 -9.85 -10.82 -7.58
CA ASP A 257 -11.28 -11.10 -7.40
C ASP A 257 -12.12 -9.83 -7.29
N GLY A 258 -11.49 -8.65 -7.40
CA GLY A 258 -12.18 -7.36 -7.29
C GLY A 258 -12.83 -7.08 -5.93
N ILE A 259 -12.44 -7.82 -4.88
CA ILE A 259 -12.94 -7.63 -3.50
C ILE A 259 -12.32 -6.36 -2.92
N PHE A 260 -11.00 -6.21 -3.06
CA PHE A 260 -10.26 -5.09 -2.51
C PHE A 260 -10.27 -3.91 -3.50
N VAL A 261 -11.34 -3.12 -3.45
CA VAL A 261 -11.58 -1.93 -4.26
C VAL A 261 -11.87 -0.72 -3.36
N LYS A 262 -11.81 0.49 -3.91
CA LYS A 262 -12.13 1.70 -3.17
C LYS A 262 -13.58 1.65 -2.68
N GLY A 263 -13.77 1.85 -1.38
CA GLY A 263 -15.09 1.75 -0.73
C GLY A 263 -15.49 0.34 -0.32
N CYS A 264 -14.59 -0.66 -0.39
CA CYS A 264 -14.88 -1.97 0.18
C CYS A 264 -15.14 -1.89 1.69
N THR A 265 -15.95 -2.81 2.20
CA THR A 265 -16.38 -2.85 3.61
C THR A 265 -15.53 -3.80 4.44
N GLU A 266 -15.61 -3.68 5.77
CA GLU A 266 -14.96 -4.61 6.70
C GLU A 266 -15.33 -6.07 6.41
N GLY A 267 -16.60 -6.34 6.10
CA GLY A 267 -17.07 -7.69 5.75
C GLY A 267 -16.47 -8.23 4.46
N GLN A 268 -16.30 -7.38 3.44
CA GLN A 268 -15.62 -7.76 2.20
C GLN A 268 -14.14 -8.02 2.43
N ILE A 269 -13.46 -7.16 3.19
CA ILE A 269 -12.05 -7.36 3.55
C ILE A 269 -11.86 -8.62 4.39
N ALA A 270 -12.86 -8.99 5.18
CA ALA A 270 -12.81 -10.23 5.94
C ALA A 270 -12.76 -11.48 5.05
N SER A 271 -13.30 -11.38 3.83
CA SER A 271 -13.27 -12.44 2.81
C SER A 271 -11.98 -12.50 2.00
N CYS A 272 -11.07 -11.50 2.11
CA CYS A 272 -9.71 -11.58 1.57
C CYS A 272 -8.93 -12.65 2.36
N LYS A 273 -9.08 -13.91 1.96
CA LYS A 273 -8.42 -15.05 2.58
C LYS A 273 -7.01 -15.21 2.02
N TRP A 274 -6.17 -15.85 2.81
CA TRP A 274 -4.87 -16.32 2.35
C TRP A 274 -5.11 -17.37 1.25
N ASN A 275 -4.70 -17.07 0.02
CA ASN A 275 -4.62 -18.04 -1.05
C ASN A 275 -3.48 -19.00 -0.72
N SER A 276 -3.84 -20.16 -0.17
CA SER A 276 -2.95 -21.31 -0.18
C SER A 276 -2.81 -21.68 -1.65
N LEU A 277 -1.76 -21.19 -2.32
CA LEU A 277 -1.41 -21.61 -3.67
C LEU A 277 -1.42 -23.15 -3.66
N LYS A 278 -2.34 -23.73 -4.43
CA LYS A 278 -2.44 -25.17 -4.66
C LYS A 278 -1.34 -25.61 -5.61
#